data_AF-W6QPX9-F1
#
_entry.id   AF-W6QPX9-F1
#
_cell.length_a   1.000
_cell.length_b   1.000
_cell.length_c   1.000
_cell.angle_alpha   90.00
_cell.angle_beta   90.00
_cell.angle_gamma   90.00
#
_symmetry.space_group_name_H-M   'P 1'
#
loop_
_entity.id
_entity.type
_entity.pdbx_description
1 polymer ?
#
loop_
_entity_poly.entity_id
_entity_poly.type
_entity_poly.pdbx_seq_one_letter_code
_entity_poly.pdbx_strand_id
1 'polypeptide(L)'
;MSESLNQISKLRWELAQWQDNLPSCLQIIASQDTLDDVPLTVGTTRLRVLLSLRFLGARILILRPVLSQFLDFPGMTFSNEHQSEWLRNSSAVLLADLVRTCGDILQISKSILAGSRNDQNLLGAWWFSCYYTFNSSLAVLGILLIKRIPAYSGQLSTFSVTELRSLLETAMEVLRGLNKGSETVMRCRDTLMRLITAFDFDAGFTPESFSLSPSSAWAWQFVNPGLFSSEASLSLAPGTVDIASGSQFPISTNIGVRPEHDIFHLPG
;
A
#
# COMPACT_ATOMS: atom_id res chain seq x y z
N MET A 1 11.89 -13.13 -22.72
CA MET A 1 10.43 -13.08 -22.48
C MET A 1 9.97 -14.23 -21.58
N SER A 2 10.29 -15.49 -21.91
CA SER A 2 10.03 -16.65 -21.03
C SER A 2 10.68 -16.51 -19.65
N GLU A 3 11.94 -16.06 -19.59
CA GLU A 3 12.66 -15.91 -18.30
C GLU A 3 12.00 -14.88 -17.37
N SER A 4 11.55 -13.75 -17.91
CA SER A 4 10.84 -12.73 -17.13
C SER A 4 9.50 -13.26 -16.60
N LEU A 5 8.74 -14.00 -17.41
CA LEU A 5 7.48 -14.61 -16.98
C LEU A 5 7.70 -15.73 -15.94
N ASN A 6 8.78 -16.50 -16.06
CA ASN A 6 9.17 -17.49 -15.06
C ASN A 6 9.49 -16.83 -13.71
N GLN A 7 10.28 -15.75 -13.73
CA GLN A 7 10.62 -15.01 -12.52
C GLN A 7 9.39 -14.35 -11.89
N ILE A 8 8.50 -13.77 -12.70
CA ILE A 8 7.21 -13.23 -12.22
C ILE A 8 6.39 -14.34 -11.56
N SER A 9 6.27 -15.50 -12.21
CA SER A 9 5.50 -16.64 -11.69
C SER A 9 6.08 -17.16 -10.37
N LYS A 10 7.41 -17.25 -10.27
CA LYS A 10 8.12 -17.62 -9.05
C LYS A 10 7.84 -16.64 -7.90
N LEU A 11 8.01 -15.34 -8.13
CA LEU A 11 7.76 -14.33 -7.10
C LEU A 11 6.29 -14.28 -6.67
N ARG A 12 5.35 -14.45 -7.61
CA ARG A 12 3.92 -14.56 -7.29
C ARG A 12 3.63 -15.78 -6.42
N TRP A 13 4.25 -16.92 -6.75
CA TRP A 13 4.12 -18.14 -5.97
C TRP A 13 4.66 -17.96 -4.55
N GLU A 14 5.89 -17.45 -4.40
CA GLU A 14 6.50 -17.19 -3.09
C GLU A 14 5.65 -16.23 -2.24
N LEU A 15 5.09 -15.19 -2.86
CA LEU A 15 4.24 -14.22 -2.19
C LEU A 15 2.88 -14.82 -1.78
N ALA A 16 2.30 -15.70 -2.60
CA ALA A 16 1.08 -16.44 -2.25
C ALA A 16 1.32 -17.42 -1.10
N GLN A 17 2.42 -18.16 -1.14
CA GLN A 17 2.83 -19.04 -0.03
C GLN A 17 3.02 -18.24 1.27
N TRP A 18 3.62 -17.06 1.19
CA TRP A 18 3.73 -16.18 2.35
C TRP A 18 2.35 -15.77 2.90
N GLN A 19 1.38 -15.43 2.03
CA GLN A 19 0.02 -15.09 2.43
C GLN A 19 -0.68 -16.26 3.15
N ASP A 20 -0.53 -17.48 2.64
CA ASP A 20 -1.15 -18.69 3.19
C ASP A 20 -0.63 -19.01 4.61
N ASN A 21 0.58 -18.57 4.94
CA ASN A 21 1.21 -18.77 6.25
C ASN A 21 0.91 -17.66 7.27
N LEU A 22 0.05 -16.69 6.93
CA LEU A 22 -0.30 -15.61 7.86
C LEU A 22 -1.26 -16.07 8.97
N PRO A 23 -1.08 -15.60 10.21
CA PRO A 23 -2.09 -15.75 11.26
C PRO A 23 -3.44 -15.16 10.84
N SER A 24 -4.54 -15.77 11.29
CA SER A 24 -5.91 -15.32 10.96
C SER A 24 -6.16 -13.84 11.28
N CYS A 25 -5.54 -13.32 12.35
CA CYS A 25 -5.65 -11.93 12.74
C CYS A 25 -4.90 -10.93 11.82
N LEU A 26 -4.07 -11.41 10.90
CA LEU A 26 -3.27 -10.63 9.95
C LEU A 26 -3.55 -10.99 8.49
N GLN A 27 -4.60 -11.75 8.21
CA GLN A 27 -5.00 -12.06 6.84
C GLN A 27 -5.20 -10.79 6.02
N ILE A 28 -4.79 -10.87 4.75
CA ILE A 28 -4.83 -9.75 3.81
C ILE A 28 -6.30 -9.40 3.54
N ILE A 29 -6.61 -8.11 3.62
CA ILE A 29 -7.95 -7.56 3.36
C ILE A 29 -8.24 -7.67 1.85
N ALA A 30 -9.34 -8.32 1.49
CA ALA A 30 -9.85 -8.38 0.12
C ALA A 30 -10.92 -7.30 -0.12
N SER A 31 -11.20 -6.97 -1.39
CA SER A 31 -12.25 -5.99 -1.76
C SER A 31 -13.63 -6.27 -1.16
N GLN A 32 -13.97 -7.53 -0.85
CA GLN A 32 -15.25 -7.90 -0.23
C GLN A 32 -15.28 -7.75 1.30
N ASP A 33 -14.13 -7.54 1.93
CA ASP A 33 -14.05 -7.41 3.38
C ASP A 33 -14.41 -5.98 3.75
N THR A 34 -15.61 -5.78 4.32
CA THR A 34 -15.98 -4.48 4.86
C THR A 34 -15.16 -4.24 6.12
N LEU A 35 -14.41 -3.14 6.11
CA LEU A 35 -13.67 -2.63 7.27
C LEU A 35 -14.61 -1.92 8.27
N ASP A 36 -15.89 -2.26 8.23
CA ASP A 36 -16.96 -1.59 8.96
C ASP A 36 -16.86 -1.90 10.46
N ASP A 37 -17.03 -0.86 11.27
CA ASP A 37 -17.16 -0.85 12.73
C ASP A 37 -15.98 -1.28 13.61
N VAL A 38 -14.82 -1.68 13.07
CA VAL A 38 -13.63 -1.89 13.91
C VAL A 38 -12.75 -0.63 13.90
N PRO A 39 -12.57 0.04 15.05
CA PRO A 39 -11.62 1.14 15.17
C PRO A 39 -10.23 0.72 14.65
N LEU A 40 -9.70 1.37 13.59
CA LEU A 40 -8.31 1.11 13.15
C LEU A 40 -7.27 1.59 14.19
N THR A 41 -7.73 2.13 15.32
CA THR A 41 -6.90 2.42 16.50
C THR A 41 -6.48 1.13 17.23
N VAL A 42 -7.15 0.00 16.98
CA VAL A 42 -6.72 -1.32 17.48
C VAL A 42 -5.46 -1.73 16.71
N GLY A 43 -4.37 -1.97 17.45
CA GLY A 43 -3.04 -2.22 16.87
C GLY A 43 -3.00 -3.35 15.84
N THR A 44 -3.81 -4.40 16.03
CA THR A 44 -3.91 -5.52 15.09
C THR A 44 -4.58 -5.13 13.77
N THR A 45 -5.64 -4.32 13.79
CA THR A 45 -6.34 -3.87 12.57
C THR A 45 -5.46 -2.91 11.77
N ARG A 46 -4.75 -1.99 12.44
CA ARG A 46 -3.76 -1.12 11.81
C ARG A 46 -2.64 -1.93 11.13
N LEU A 47 -2.10 -2.93 11.82
CA LEU A 47 -1.06 -3.81 11.27
C LEU A 47 -1.59 -4.60 10.06
N ARG A 48 -2.82 -5.11 10.14
CA ARG A 48 -3.48 -5.82 9.03
C ARG A 48 -3.63 -4.93 7.79
N VAL A 49 -4.05 -3.68 7.96
CA VAL A 49 -4.15 -2.71 6.85
C VAL A 49 -2.80 -2.44 6.22
N LEU A 50 -1.78 -2.14 7.04
CA LEU A 50 -0.42 -1.88 6.56
C LEU A 50 0.12 -3.08 5.78
N LEU A 51 -0.05 -4.28 6.33
CA LEU A 51 0.40 -5.52 5.72
C LEU A 51 -0.30 -5.79 4.39
N SER A 52 -1.61 -5.57 4.34
CA SER A 52 -2.43 -5.75 3.13
C SER A 52 -1.96 -4.83 2.01
N LEU A 53 -1.78 -3.54 2.29
CA LEU A 53 -1.28 -2.59 1.30
C LEU A 53 0.16 -2.90 0.85
N ARG A 54 1.05 -3.36 1.75
CA ARG A 54 2.40 -3.79 1.39
C ARG A 54 2.37 -4.99 0.46
N PHE A 55 1.57 -5.99 0.78
CA PHE A 55 1.40 -7.21 -0.01
C PHE A 55 0.85 -6.88 -1.41
N LEU A 56 -0.26 -6.13 -1.50
CA LEU A 56 -0.85 -5.73 -2.76
C LEU A 56 0.09 -4.83 -3.57
N GLY A 57 0.82 -3.94 -2.90
CA GLY A 57 1.87 -3.14 -3.51
C GLY A 57 3.00 -3.95 -4.12
N ALA A 58 3.47 -4.99 -3.41
CA ALA A 58 4.46 -5.92 -3.93
C ALA A 58 3.94 -6.67 -5.17
N ARG A 59 2.66 -7.07 -5.18
CA ARG A 59 2.02 -7.66 -6.36
C ARG A 59 2.03 -6.70 -7.56
N ILE A 60 1.71 -5.42 -7.37
CA ILE A 60 1.82 -4.40 -8.43
C ILE A 60 3.26 -4.34 -8.98
N LEU A 61 4.27 -4.29 -8.10
CA LEU A 61 5.67 -4.21 -8.51
C LEU A 61 6.11 -5.45 -9.31
N ILE A 62 5.69 -6.65 -8.89
CA ILE A 62 5.98 -7.90 -9.59
C ILE A 62 5.35 -7.92 -10.98
N LEU A 63 4.14 -7.34 -11.14
CA LEU A 63 3.40 -7.33 -12.40
C LEU A 63 3.78 -6.16 -13.33
N ARG A 64 4.44 -5.11 -12.81
CA ARG A 64 4.83 -3.92 -13.57
C ARG A 64 5.65 -4.22 -14.84
N PRO A 65 6.61 -5.17 -14.86
CA PRO A 65 7.32 -5.50 -16.10
C PRO A 65 6.41 -6.02 -17.21
N VAL A 66 5.25 -6.60 -16.89
CA VAL A 66 4.25 -7.02 -17.89
C VAL A 66 3.64 -5.79 -18.56
N LEU A 67 3.34 -4.72 -17.82
CA LEU A 67 2.85 -3.47 -18.41
C LEU A 67 3.88 -2.87 -19.38
N SER A 68 5.13 -2.75 -18.95
CA SER A 68 6.21 -2.21 -19.80
C SER A 68 6.34 -3.01 -21.09
N GLN A 69 6.28 -4.34 -21.02
CA GLN A 69 6.32 -5.19 -22.21
C GLN A 69 5.17 -4.94 -23.20
N PHE A 70 3.98 -4.57 -22.74
CA PHE A 70 2.88 -4.27 -23.67
C PHE A 70 2.97 -2.85 -24.23
N LEU A 71 3.49 -1.91 -23.45
CA LEU A 71 3.65 -0.51 -23.85
C LEU A 71 4.85 -0.31 -24.79
N ASP A 72 5.95 -1.05 -24.60
CA ASP A 72 7.18 -0.91 -25.37
C ASP A 72 7.14 -1.65 -26.73
N PHE A 73 6.19 -2.58 -26.92
CA PHE A 73 6.14 -3.47 -28.09
C PHE A 73 4.91 -3.26 -29.01
N PRO A 74 4.53 -2.04 -29.44
CA PRO A 74 3.56 -1.91 -30.52
C PRO A 74 4.25 -2.29 -31.86
N GLY A 75 4.18 -3.57 -32.25
CA GLY A 75 4.50 -4.00 -33.62
C GLY A 75 5.62 -5.02 -33.82
N MET A 76 6.10 -5.71 -32.78
CA MET A 76 7.08 -6.79 -32.99
C MET A 76 6.39 -8.02 -33.62
N THR A 77 6.66 -8.26 -34.91
CA THR A 77 6.35 -9.52 -35.58
C THR A 77 7.28 -10.59 -35.01
N PHE A 78 6.74 -11.44 -34.13
CA PHE A 78 7.48 -12.58 -33.64
C PHE A 78 7.68 -13.56 -34.80
N SER A 79 8.88 -14.10 -34.94
CA SER A 79 9.22 -15.11 -35.95
C SER A 79 8.43 -16.42 -35.81
N ASN A 80 7.77 -16.63 -34.67
CA ASN A 80 6.88 -17.75 -34.38
C ASN A 80 5.55 -17.24 -33.78
N GLU A 81 4.50 -17.21 -34.59
CA GLU A 81 3.18 -16.69 -34.21
C GLU A 81 2.60 -17.41 -32.99
N HIS A 82 2.67 -18.75 -32.93
CA HIS A 82 2.11 -19.53 -31.83
C HIS A 82 2.77 -19.24 -30.47
N GLN A 83 4.10 -19.11 -30.45
CA GLN A 83 4.81 -18.77 -29.22
C GLN A 83 4.45 -17.36 -28.75
N SER A 84 4.27 -16.42 -29.68
CA SER A 84 3.88 -15.06 -29.35
C SER A 84 2.47 -14.94 -28.81
N GLU A 85 1.55 -15.73 -29.36
CA GLU A 85 0.16 -15.75 -28.92
C GLU A 85 0.03 -16.36 -27.52
N TRP A 86 0.74 -17.46 -27.24
CA TRP A 86 0.79 -18.03 -25.90
C TRP A 86 1.31 -17.04 -24.85
N LEU A 87 2.38 -16.30 -25.18
CA LEU A 87 2.98 -15.31 -24.28
C LEU A 87 2.05 -14.11 -24.06
N ARG A 88 1.34 -13.66 -25.10
CA ARG A 88 0.31 -12.61 -25.01
C ARG A 88 -0.86 -13.03 -24.12
N ASN A 89 -1.39 -14.24 -24.32
CA ASN A 89 -2.51 -14.77 -23.53
C ASN A 89 -2.13 -14.97 -22.06
N SER A 90 -0.94 -15.52 -21.80
CA SER A 90 -0.40 -15.68 -20.44
C SER A 90 -0.26 -14.32 -19.73
N SER A 91 0.21 -13.31 -20.47
CA SER A 91 0.35 -11.97 -19.92
C SER A 91 -0.98 -11.24 -19.72
N ALA A 92 -1.99 -11.51 -20.53
CA ALA A 92 -3.34 -10.96 -20.33
C ALA A 92 -3.94 -11.39 -18.98
N VAL A 93 -3.71 -12.63 -18.56
CA VAL A 93 -4.11 -13.11 -17.23
C VAL A 93 -3.36 -12.37 -16.11
N LEU A 94 -2.08 -12.02 -16.33
CA LEU A 94 -1.31 -11.24 -15.36
C LEU A 94 -1.79 -9.78 -15.27
N LEU A 95 -2.16 -9.17 -16.40
CA LEU A 95 -2.77 -7.85 -16.43
C LEU A 95 -4.14 -7.85 -15.74
N ALA A 96 -4.91 -8.94 -15.90
CA ALA A 96 -6.15 -9.12 -15.18
C ALA A 96 -5.97 -9.18 -13.66
N ASP A 97 -4.93 -9.88 -13.22
CA ASP A 97 -4.54 -9.92 -11.82
C ASP A 97 -4.13 -8.54 -11.29
N LEU A 98 -3.47 -7.74 -12.13
CA LEU A 98 -3.05 -6.38 -11.80
C LEU A 98 -4.26 -5.45 -11.61
N VAL A 99 -5.27 -5.49 -12.49
CA VAL A 99 -6.50 -4.70 -12.33
C VAL A 99 -7.17 -5.00 -11.00
N ARG A 100 -7.37 -6.29 -10.68
CA ARG A 100 -7.98 -6.71 -9.41
C ARG A 100 -7.18 -6.21 -8.20
N THR A 101 -5.86 -6.36 -8.23
CA THR A 101 -4.97 -5.89 -7.17
C THR A 101 -5.07 -4.37 -6.97
N CYS A 102 -5.16 -3.60 -8.05
CA CYS A 102 -5.38 -2.15 -7.98
C CYS A 102 -6.75 -1.83 -7.35
N GLY A 103 -7.79 -2.57 -7.73
CA GLY A 103 -9.12 -2.47 -7.13
C GLY A 103 -9.09 -2.66 -5.61
N ASP A 104 -8.46 -3.74 -5.13
CA ASP A 104 -8.31 -4.03 -3.70
C ASP A 104 -7.64 -2.87 -2.94
N ILE A 105 -6.54 -2.32 -3.48
CA ILE A 105 -5.86 -1.17 -2.86
C ILE A 105 -6.77 0.06 -2.79
N LEU A 106 -7.51 0.34 -3.86
CA LEU A 106 -8.38 1.51 -3.93
C LEU A 106 -9.57 1.38 -2.98
N GLN A 107 -10.13 0.18 -2.83
CA GLN A 107 -11.18 -0.09 -1.84
C GLN A 107 -10.65 0.09 -0.41
N ILE A 108 -9.51 -0.53 -0.07
CA ILE A 108 -8.89 -0.35 1.25
C ILE A 108 -8.61 1.13 1.51
N SER A 109 -8.10 1.86 0.52
CA SER A 109 -7.80 3.29 0.65
C SER A 109 -9.06 4.13 0.84
N LYS A 110 -10.17 3.75 0.23
CA LYS A 110 -11.49 4.37 0.43
C LYS A 110 -12.05 4.09 1.83
N SER A 111 -11.91 2.88 2.34
CA SER A 111 -12.28 2.53 3.73
C SER A 111 -11.44 3.32 4.75
N ILE A 112 -10.13 3.45 4.52
CA ILE A 112 -9.26 4.30 5.36
C ILE A 112 -9.73 5.76 5.31
N LEU A 113 -10.06 6.29 4.13
CA LEU A 113 -10.56 7.67 4.04
C LEU A 113 -11.90 7.84 4.79
N ALA A 114 -12.81 6.87 4.67
CA ALA A 114 -14.11 6.92 5.32
C ALA A 114 -14.00 6.96 6.84
N GLY A 115 -13.23 6.04 7.43
CA GLY A 115 -13.07 6.04 8.89
C GLY A 115 -12.28 7.26 9.40
N SER A 116 -11.40 7.86 8.59
CA SER A 116 -10.66 9.08 8.97
C SER A 116 -11.56 10.29 9.12
N ARG A 117 -12.74 10.30 8.48
CA ARG A 117 -13.73 11.38 8.64
C ARG A 117 -14.50 11.28 9.95
N ASN A 118 -14.43 10.15 10.65
CA ASN A 118 -15.17 9.87 11.87
C ASN A 118 -14.29 9.98 13.13
N ASP A 119 -13.29 10.88 13.11
CA ASP A 119 -12.29 11.13 14.16
C ASP A 119 -11.49 9.91 14.66
N GLN A 120 -11.60 8.80 13.95
CA GLN A 120 -10.68 7.70 14.11
C GLN A 120 -9.36 8.18 13.49
N ASN A 121 -8.37 8.50 14.32
CA ASN A 121 -7.01 8.84 13.87
C ASN A 121 -6.35 7.60 13.27
N LEU A 122 -6.81 7.18 12.09
CA LEU A 122 -6.67 5.82 11.62
C LEU A 122 -5.25 5.41 11.30
N LEU A 123 -4.27 6.33 11.22
CA LEU A 123 -2.86 5.97 11.03
C LEU A 123 -1.85 7.12 11.10
N GLY A 124 -2.25 8.39 10.95
CA GLY A 124 -1.31 9.45 10.56
C GLY A 124 -0.63 9.20 9.20
N ALA A 125 -1.05 8.16 8.46
CA ALA A 125 -0.37 7.64 7.27
C ALA A 125 -1.08 8.02 5.97
N TRP A 126 -1.55 9.27 5.88
CA TRP A 126 -2.07 9.85 4.62
C TRP A 126 -1.07 9.65 3.46
N TRP A 127 0.23 9.69 3.76
CA TRP A 127 1.31 9.47 2.79
C TRP A 127 1.31 8.04 2.24
N PHE A 128 0.97 7.06 3.07
CA PHE A 128 0.94 5.64 2.72
C PHE A 128 -0.26 5.35 1.81
N SER A 129 -1.45 5.83 2.18
CA SER A 129 -2.64 5.76 1.33
C SER A 129 -2.42 6.50 0.01
N CYS A 130 -1.80 7.69 0.04
CA CYS A 130 -1.48 8.45 -1.17
C CYS A 130 -0.54 7.67 -2.10
N TYR A 131 0.52 7.07 -1.55
CA TYR A 131 1.49 6.30 -2.33
C TYR A 131 0.83 5.11 -3.06
N TYR A 132 0.08 4.27 -2.34
CA TYR A 132 -0.52 3.09 -2.97
C TYR A 132 -1.69 3.43 -3.89
N THR A 133 -2.49 4.45 -3.55
CA THR A 133 -3.55 4.97 -4.43
C THR A 133 -2.97 5.47 -5.74
N PHE A 134 -1.94 6.31 -5.67
CA PHE A 134 -1.30 6.87 -6.85
C PHE A 134 -0.64 5.78 -7.72
N ASN A 135 0.13 4.86 -7.13
CA ASN A 135 0.74 3.77 -7.89
C ASN A 135 -0.29 2.85 -8.56
N SER A 136 -1.40 2.55 -7.87
CA SER A 136 -2.50 1.75 -8.45
C SER A 136 -3.15 2.48 -9.62
N SER A 137 -3.37 3.79 -9.50
CA SER A 137 -3.93 4.59 -10.59
C SER A 137 -3.02 4.63 -11.82
N LEU A 138 -1.70 4.69 -11.64
CA LEU A 138 -0.74 4.64 -12.75
C LEU A 138 -0.76 3.27 -13.44
N ALA A 139 -0.87 2.17 -12.68
CA ALA A 139 -0.98 0.83 -13.25
C ALA A 139 -2.28 0.68 -14.06
N VAL A 140 -3.42 1.14 -13.54
CA VAL A 140 -4.71 1.15 -14.26
C VAL A 140 -4.64 2.00 -15.53
N LEU A 141 -4.01 3.18 -15.47
CA LEU A 141 -3.80 4.03 -16.65
C LEU A 141 -2.92 3.33 -17.69
N GLY A 142 -1.87 2.63 -17.27
CA GLY A 142 -1.04 1.81 -18.17
C GLY A 142 -1.88 0.77 -18.93
N ILE A 143 -2.82 0.12 -18.25
CA ILE A 143 -3.73 -0.85 -18.88
C ILE A 143 -4.68 -0.17 -19.87
N LEU A 144 -5.20 1.01 -19.53
CA LEU A 144 -6.00 1.81 -20.46
C LEU A 144 -5.24 2.18 -21.73
N LEU A 145 -3.96 2.55 -21.61
CA LEU A 145 -3.09 2.83 -22.75
C LEU A 145 -2.89 1.58 -23.62
N ILE A 146 -2.63 0.42 -23.02
CA ILE A 146 -2.49 -0.84 -23.75
C ILE A 146 -3.78 -1.17 -24.51
N LYS A 147 -4.95 -0.95 -23.91
CA LYS A 147 -6.25 -1.18 -24.58
C LYS A 147 -6.46 -0.33 -25.83
N ARG A 148 -5.78 0.81 -25.97
CA ARG A 148 -5.84 1.64 -27.18
C ARG A 148 -5.02 1.09 -28.33
N ILE A 149 -4.04 0.25 -28.04
CA ILE A 149 -3.18 -0.34 -29.06
C ILE A 149 -4.01 -1.43 -29.78
N PRO A 150 -4.31 -1.28 -31.09
CA PRO A 150 -5.21 -2.19 -31.80
C PRO A 150 -4.75 -3.65 -31.74
N ALA A 151 -3.43 -3.88 -31.71
CA ALA A 151 -2.80 -5.19 -31.62
C ALA A 151 -3.05 -5.97 -30.31
N TYR A 152 -3.60 -5.33 -29.27
CA TYR A 152 -3.92 -5.93 -27.98
C TYR A 152 -5.41 -5.88 -27.63
N SER A 153 -6.25 -5.38 -28.54
CA SER A 153 -7.67 -5.11 -28.29
C SER A 153 -8.47 -6.36 -27.92
N GLY A 154 -8.17 -7.51 -28.54
CA GLY A 154 -8.84 -8.79 -28.23
C GLY A 154 -8.42 -9.41 -26.90
N GLN A 155 -7.14 -9.31 -26.54
CA GLN A 155 -6.56 -9.94 -25.34
C GLN A 155 -7.00 -9.26 -24.04
N LEU A 156 -7.32 -7.97 -24.08
CA LEU A 156 -7.78 -7.21 -22.91
C LEU A 156 -9.31 -7.08 -22.82
N SER A 157 -10.05 -7.97 -23.47
CA SER A 157 -11.53 -7.98 -23.44
C SER A 157 -12.12 -8.23 -22.03
N THR A 158 -11.32 -8.79 -21.10
CA THR A 158 -11.73 -9.11 -19.73
C THR A 158 -12.25 -7.92 -18.92
N PHE A 159 -11.73 -6.70 -19.17
CA PHE A 159 -12.14 -5.49 -18.45
C PHE A 159 -12.58 -4.41 -19.42
N SER A 160 -13.66 -3.71 -19.09
CA SER A 160 -14.16 -2.62 -19.92
C SER A 160 -13.37 -1.32 -19.68
N VAL A 161 -13.40 -0.42 -20.65
CA VAL A 161 -12.86 0.95 -20.45
C VAL A 161 -13.61 1.66 -19.33
N THR A 162 -14.92 1.40 -19.18
CA THR A 162 -15.76 1.99 -18.13
C THR A 162 -15.34 1.52 -16.74
N GLU A 163 -15.01 0.23 -16.59
CA GLU A 163 -14.51 -0.34 -15.33
C GLU A 163 -13.18 0.31 -14.93
N LEU A 164 -12.21 0.36 -15.84
CA LEU A 164 -10.91 0.99 -15.55
C LEU A 164 -11.04 2.48 -15.23
N ARG A 165 -11.96 3.20 -15.90
CA ARG A 165 -12.29 4.59 -15.53
C ARG A 165 -12.87 4.69 -14.13
N SER A 166 -13.78 3.79 -13.75
CA SER A 166 -14.37 3.81 -12.40
C SER A 166 -13.31 3.62 -11.29
N LEU A 167 -12.26 2.84 -11.55
CA LEU A 167 -11.11 2.72 -10.65
C LEU A 167 -10.32 4.02 -10.56
N LEU A 168 -10.09 4.71 -11.68
CA LEU A 168 -9.39 6.00 -11.68
C LEU A 168 -10.20 7.10 -10.98
N GLU A 169 -11.52 7.12 -11.14
CA GLU A 169 -12.40 8.02 -10.37
C GLU A 169 -12.34 7.73 -8.88
N THR A 170 -12.35 6.45 -8.49
CA THR A 170 -12.17 6.04 -7.08
C THR A 170 -10.83 6.53 -6.54
N ALA A 171 -9.74 6.43 -7.31
CA ALA A 171 -8.44 6.94 -6.93
C ALA A 171 -8.46 8.48 -6.76
N MET A 172 -9.12 9.21 -7.65
CA MET A 172 -9.30 10.66 -7.56
C MET A 172 -10.12 11.07 -6.33
N GLU A 173 -11.20 10.35 -6.01
CA GLU A 173 -11.98 10.55 -4.79
C GLU A 173 -11.12 10.40 -3.54
N VAL A 174 -10.33 9.31 -3.48
CA VAL A 174 -9.42 9.04 -2.36
C VAL A 174 -8.40 10.17 -2.23
N LEU A 175 -7.68 10.53 -3.30
CA LEU A 175 -6.66 11.58 -3.27
C LEU A 175 -7.23 12.96 -2.89
N ARG A 176 -8.46 13.29 -3.31
CA ARG A 176 -9.15 14.55 -2.92
C ARG A 176 -9.53 14.57 -1.43
N GLY A 177 -9.84 13.40 -0.87
CA GLY A 177 -10.19 13.27 0.53
C GLY A 177 -8.99 13.24 1.47
N LEU A 178 -7.80 12.87 0.98
CA LEU A 178 -6.58 12.84 1.76
C LEU A 178 -6.05 14.25 2.07
N ASN A 179 -5.37 14.37 3.21
CA ASN A 179 -4.76 15.56 3.81
C ASN A 179 -4.69 16.82 2.91
N LYS A 180 -5.69 17.72 3.06
CA LYS A 180 -5.96 18.87 2.17
C LYS A 180 -4.83 19.92 2.11
N GLY A 181 -3.89 19.91 3.07
CA GLY A 181 -2.75 20.83 3.10
C GLY A 181 -1.45 20.23 2.54
N SER A 182 -1.43 18.96 2.11
CA SER A 182 -0.23 18.30 1.63
C SER A 182 0.05 18.60 0.16
N GLU A 183 1.16 19.28 -0.10
CA GLU A 183 1.67 19.54 -1.46
C GLU A 183 1.84 18.24 -2.26
N THR A 184 2.29 17.16 -1.64
CA THR A 184 2.46 15.86 -2.29
C THR A 184 1.13 15.28 -2.76
N VAL A 185 0.09 15.34 -1.93
CA VAL A 185 -1.25 14.85 -2.28
C VAL A 185 -1.83 15.68 -3.42
N MET A 186 -1.67 17.01 -3.36
CA MET A 186 -2.10 17.91 -4.43
C MET A 186 -1.40 17.57 -5.76
N ARG A 187 -0.07 17.36 -5.74
CA ARG A 187 0.67 16.95 -6.94
C ARG A 187 0.21 15.62 -7.50
N CYS A 188 0.07 14.58 -6.67
CA CYS A 188 -0.42 13.28 -7.12
C CYS A 188 -1.80 13.38 -7.79
N ARG A 189 -2.72 14.15 -7.18
CA ARG A 189 -4.05 14.42 -7.73
C ARG A 189 -3.97 15.15 -9.07
N ASP A 190 -3.22 16.23 -9.13
CA ASP A 190 -3.14 17.09 -10.31
C ASP A 190 -2.43 16.37 -11.46
N THR A 191 -1.39 15.60 -11.18
CA THR A 191 -0.73 14.72 -12.15
C THR A 191 -1.69 13.64 -12.67
N LEU A 192 -2.41 12.95 -11.78
CA LEU A 192 -3.36 11.93 -12.20
C LEU A 192 -4.47 12.53 -13.08
N MET A 193 -5.02 13.67 -12.69
CA MET A 193 -6.03 14.39 -13.47
C MET A 193 -5.50 14.73 -14.87
N ARG A 194 -4.30 15.32 -14.97
CA ARG A 194 -3.69 15.64 -16.27
C ARG A 194 -3.50 14.40 -17.14
N LEU A 195 -3.10 13.27 -16.56
CA LEU A 195 -2.93 12.02 -17.28
C LEU A 195 -4.25 11.45 -17.80
N ILE A 196 -5.31 11.49 -16.98
CA ILE A 196 -6.67 11.08 -17.39
C ILE A 196 -7.18 11.98 -18.51
N THR A 197 -7.04 13.30 -18.35
CA THR A 197 -7.40 14.28 -19.37
C THR A 197 -6.63 14.02 -20.66
N ALA A 198 -5.31 13.85 -20.58
CA ALA A 198 -4.48 13.58 -21.76
C ALA A 198 -4.89 12.28 -22.45
N PHE A 199 -5.18 11.22 -21.69
CA PHE A 199 -5.81 10.03 -22.24
C PHE A 199 -7.08 10.42 -23.00
N ASP A 200 -8.04 11.08 -22.39
CA ASP A 200 -9.32 11.42 -23.04
C ASP A 200 -9.20 12.25 -24.32
N PHE A 201 -8.26 13.20 -24.34
CA PHE A 201 -8.03 14.06 -25.50
C PHE A 201 -7.23 13.37 -26.62
N ASP A 202 -6.43 12.34 -26.31
CA ASP A 202 -5.58 11.73 -27.32
C ASP A 202 -6.24 10.66 -28.17
N ALA A 203 -6.45 11.02 -29.44
CA ALA A 203 -6.31 10.10 -30.56
C ALA A 203 -4.85 10.01 -31.08
N GLY A 204 -3.85 10.66 -30.46
CA GLY A 204 -2.46 10.71 -30.96
C GLY A 204 -1.37 11.09 -29.93
N PHE A 205 -1.23 10.31 -28.85
CA PHE A 205 -0.36 10.64 -27.71
C PHE A 205 1.13 10.63 -28.07
N THR A 206 1.79 11.79 -27.95
CA THR A 206 3.25 11.93 -28.01
C THR A 206 3.85 12.05 -26.60
N PRO A 207 4.77 11.16 -26.19
CA PRO A 207 5.30 11.10 -24.81
C PRO A 207 6.12 12.32 -24.36
N GLU A 208 6.45 13.26 -25.25
CA GLU A 208 7.39 14.36 -24.97
C GLU A 208 6.86 15.42 -24.00
N SER A 209 5.54 15.45 -23.74
CA SER A 209 4.92 16.39 -22.81
C SER A 209 5.06 15.98 -21.33
N PHE A 210 5.46 14.73 -21.04
CA PHE A 210 5.69 14.24 -19.69
C PHE A 210 7.18 14.14 -19.37
N SER A 211 7.82 15.29 -19.14
CA SER A 211 9.08 15.32 -18.40
C SER A 211 8.83 14.95 -16.93
N LEU A 212 8.73 13.65 -16.66
CA LEU A 212 9.06 13.11 -15.35
C LEU A 212 10.58 13.11 -15.28
N SER A 213 11.18 14.27 -14.99
CA SER A 213 12.62 14.35 -14.75
C SER A 213 13.00 13.31 -13.69
N PRO A 214 13.94 12.37 -13.97
CA PRO A 214 14.40 11.36 -13.02
C PRO A 214 15.02 11.96 -11.74
N SER A 215 15.28 13.26 -11.74
CA SER A 215 15.92 14.02 -10.67
C SER A 215 15.01 14.34 -9.48
N SER A 216 13.86 13.70 -9.38
CA SER A 216 12.92 14.00 -8.31
C SER A 216 13.34 13.27 -7.03
N ALA A 217 14.18 13.93 -6.24
CA ALA A 217 14.68 13.54 -4.92
C ALA A 217 13.58 13.00 -3.97
N TRP A 218 12.30 13.23 -4.26
CA TRP A 218 11.17 12.74 -3.48
C TRP A 218 10.94 11.22 -3.54
N ALA A 219 11.32 10.54 -4.63
CA ALA A 219 11.26 9.07 -4.67
C ALA A 219 12.15 8.45 -3.58
N TRP A 220 13.29 9.10 -3.28
CA TRP A 220 14.14 8.78 -2.14
C TRP A 220 13.67 9.42 -0.84
N GLN A 221 12.95 10.56 -0.84
CA GLN A 221 12.35 11.12 0.40
C GLN A 221 11.24 10.25 0.99
N PHE A 222 10.53 9.45 0.18
CA PHE A 222 9.63 8.40 0.70
C PHE A 222 10.38 7.25 1.41
N VAL A 223 11.67 7.09 1.14
CA VAL A 223 12.54 6.04 1.69
C VAL A 223 13.47 6.61 2.78
N ASN A 224 13.45 7.93 3.02
CA ASN A 224 14.41 8.61 3.87
C ASN A 224 14.00 8.52 5.36
N PRO A 225 14.74 7.80 6.22
CA PRO A 225 14.38 7.58 7.63
C PRO A 225 14.25 8.88 8.45
N GLY A 226 14.87 9.98 7.99
CA GLY A 226 14.90 11.27 8.70
C GLY A 226 13.60 12.08 8.66
N LEU A 227 12.64 11.75 7.78
CA LEU A 227 11.31 12.40 7.78
C LEU A 227 10.33 11.70 8.77
N PHE A 228 10.79 10.63 9.43
CA PHE A 228 10.02 9.82 10.37
C PHE A 228 10.22 10.22 11.84
N SER A 229 10.83 11.38 12.13
CA SER A 229 11.03 11.87 13.50
C SER A 229 9.79 12.41 14.21
N SER A 230 8.57 12.17 13.71
CA SER A 230 7.42 12.21 14.60
C SER A 230 7.36 10.86 15.32
N GLU A 231 8.20 10.74 16.35
CA GLU A 231 8.05 9.73 17.38
C GLU A 231 6.66 9.90 18.02
N ALA A 232 5.67 9.21 17.47
CA ALA A 232 4.72 8.55 18.35
C ALA A 232 5.48 7.33 18.89
N SER A 233 6.26 7.56 19.96
CA SER A 233 6.99 6.52 20.66
C SER A 233 6.05 5.34 20.88
N LEU A 234 6.49 4.14 20.50
CA LEU A 234 5.88 2.88 20.92
C LEU A 234 6.16 2.70 22.43
N SER A 235 5.62 3.56 23.29
CA SER A 235 5.54 3.23 24.70
C SER A 235 4.36 2.27 24.85
N LEU A 236 4.68 0.98 24.99
CA LEU A 236 3.80 0.14 25.80
C LEU A 236 3.77 0.80 27.18
N ALA A 237 2.66 1.47 27.50
CA ALA A 237 2.39 1.86 28.88
C ALA A 237 2.50 0.58 29.74
N PRO A 238 3.28 0.58 30.83
CA PRO A 238 3.26 -0.52 31.78
C PRO A 238 1.89 -0.48 32.45
N GLY A 239 0.96 -1.32 31.98
CA GLY A 239 -0.26 -1.61 32.70
C GLY A 239 0.11 -2.36 33.97
N THR A 240 -0.10 -1.70 35.11
CA THR A 240 -0.02 -2.25 36.45
C THR A 240 -0.82 -3.55 36.53
N VAL A 241 -0.14 -4.68 36.62
CA VAL A 241 -0.76 -5.94 37.02
C VAL A 241 -0.52 -6.07 38.53
N ASP A 242 -1.52 -5.67 39.30
CA ASP A 242 -1.64 -6.06 40.70
C ASP A 242 -1.83 -7.58 40.75
N ILE A 243 -0.80 -8.31 41.20
CA ILE A 243 -0.94 -9.68 41.68
C ILE A 243 -0.62 -9.68 43.16
N ALA A 244 -1.67 -9.60 43.96
CA ALA A 244 -1.67 -10.08 45.32
C ALA A 244 -1.58 -11.61 45.32
N SER A 245 -0.51 -12.17 45.88
CA SER A 245 -0.54 -13.23 46.90
C SER A 245 0.82 -13.90 47.10
N GLY A 246 1.40 -13.64 48.28
CA GLY A 246 1.90 -14.62 49.23
C GLY A 246 2.88 -15.71 48.78
N SER A 247 4.12 -15.60 49.28
CA SER A 247 4.78 -16.68 50.02
C SER A 247 5.99 -16.14 50.79
N GLN A 248 5.91 -16.26 52.13
CA GLN A 248 6.98 -16.12 53.11
C GLN A 248 8.09 -17.18 52.81
N PHE A 249 9.38 -17.07 53.15
CA PHE A 249 10.04 -16.85 54.46
C PHE A 249 11.59 -16.89 54.25
N PRO A 250 12.46 -16.76 55.29
CA PRO A 250 13.55 -15.77 55.34
C PRO A 250 14.97 -16.37 55.28
N ILE A 251 16.03 -15.53 55.42
CA ILE A 251 17.22 -15.74 56.29
C ILE A 251 18.22 -14.55 56.13
N SER A 252 18.51 -13.90 57.27
CA SER A 252 19.78 -13.39 57.85
C SER A 252 20.97 -12.97 56.93
N THR A 253 21.86 -12.02 57.21
CA THR A 253 22.25 -11.18 58.37
C THR A 253 23.42 -10.29 57.91
N ASN A 254 23.49 -9.03 58.37
CA ASN A 254 24.70 -8.31 58.84
C ASN A 254 24.33 -6.83 59.02
N ILE A 255 24.09 -6.33 60.24
CA ILE A 255 25.05 -5.93 61.29
C ILE A 255 26.00 -4.82 60.81
N GLY A 256 25.72 -3.61 61.30
CA GLY A 256 26.53 -2.40 61.16
C GLY A 256 26.04 -1.32 62.14
N VAL A 257 26.35 -1.53 63.41
CA VAL A 257 26.18 -0.66 64.60
C VAL A 257 26.76 0.74 64.34
N ARG A 258 26.13 1.87 64.73
CA ARG A 258 26.24 2.52 66.06
C ARG A 258 25.32 3.76 66.18
N PRO A 259 24.87 4.17 67.41
CA PRO A 259 23.63 4.93 67.64
C PRO A 259 23.81 6.34 68.25
N GLU A 260 22.66 6.89 68.71
CA GLU A 260 22.43 8.00 69.66
C GLU A 260 22.36 9.41 69.04
N HIS A 261 21.50 10.36 69.41
CA HIS A 261 20.64 10.65 70.57
C HIS A 261 19.51 11.60 70.03
N ASP A 262 18.22 11.32 70.27
CA ASP A 262 17.37 11.94 71.31
C ASP A 262 16.72 13.31 70.99
N ILE A 263 15.45 13.39 71.44
CA ILE A 263 14.64 14.58 71.81
C ILE A 263 13.51 15.02 70.84
N PHE A 264 12.32 14.59 71.24
CA PHE A 264 11.00 15.19 71.05
C PHE A 264 10.98 16.71 71.29
N HIS A 265 10.18 17.47 70.53
CA HIS A 265 9.19 18.42 71.08
C HIS A 265 8.33 19.05 69.95
N LEU A 266 7.05 18.67 69.90
CA LEU A 266 5.91 19.55 69.58
C LEU A 266 5.56 20.33 70.87
N PRO A 267 5.01 21.56 70.84
CA PRO A 267 3.65 21.86 70.37
C PRO A 267 3.56 23.22 69.62
N GLY A 268 2.45 23.74 69.10
CA GLY A 268 1.03 23.41 69.09
C GLY A 268 0.30 24.42 68.22
#